data_AF-A0A1H8B9M8-F1
#
_entry.id   AF-A0A1H8B9M8-F1
#
_cell.length_a   1.000
_cell.length_b   1.000
_cell.length_c   1.000
_cell.angle_alpha   90.00
_cell.angle_beta   90.00
_cell.angle_gamma   90.00
#
_symmetry.space_group_name_H-M   'P 1'
#
loop_
_entity.id
_entity.type
_entity.pdbx_description
1 polymer ?
#
loop_
_entity_poly.entity_id
_entity_poly.type
_entity_poly.pdbx_seq_one_letter_code
_entity_poly.pdbx_strand_id
1 'polypeptide(L)'
;MSTRIKIDQVEPAGYKAILGLEKFIESTPLTRTHKDLIKIRASQINGCAFCIDMHTKEARRAGETEQRIYALNAWRDAPFFTEEERAILALTEEVTLISNHVSDETYAKAAEVLTDTYLAQVILSIITINAWNRIGITTLLIPA
;
A
#
# COMPACT_ATOMS: atom_id res chain seq x y z
N MET A 1 10.49 6.52 22.73
CA MET A 1 9.86 5.19 22.63
C MET A 1 10.93 4.20 22.21
N SER A 2 11.00 3.03 22.82
CA SER A 2 11.90 1.95 22.37
C SER A 2 11.15 1.02 21.40
N THR A 3 11.80 0.61 20.31
CA THR A 3 11.32 -0.48 19.47
C THR A 3 11.15 -1.74 20.31
N ARG A 4 10.14 -2.57 19.99
CA ARG A 4 9.87 -3.85 20.66
C ARG A 4 10.78 -4.92 20.06
N ILE A 5 10.21 -6.02 19.55
CA ILE A 5 10.97 -7.10 18.92
C ILE A 5 11.51 -6.68 17.55
N LYS A 6 12.72 -7.11 17.24
CA LYS A 6 13.32 -7.02 15.90
C LYS A 6 13.14 -8.35 15.17
N ILE A 7 12.07 -8.46 14.37
CA ILE A 7 11.69 -9.72 13.71
C ILE A 7 12.79 -10.20 12.76
N ASP A 8 13.47 -9.29 12.06
CA ASP A 8 14.60 -9.57 11.19
C ASP A 8 15.78 -10.26 11.91
N GLN A 9 15.93 -10.03 13.22
CA GLN A 9 16.99 -10.62 14.04
C GLN A 9 16.55 -11.92 14.71
N VAL A 10 15.30 -11.97 15.18
CA VAL A 10 14.78 -13.12 15.94
C VAL A 10 14.26 -14.24 15.03
N GLU A 11 13.64 -13.89 13.91
CA GLU A 11 13.07 -14.83 12.93
C GLU A 11 13.39 -14.40 11.48
N PRO A 12 14.66 -14.51 11.07
CA PRO A 12 15.11 -14.00 9.76
C PRO A 12 14.48 -14.73 8.57
N ALA A 13 14.11 -16.00 8.70
CA ALA A 13 13.49 -16.74 7.60
C ALA A 13 12.06 -16.24 7.35
N GLY A 14 11.29 -16.00 8.41
CA GLY A 14 9.97 -15.37 8.33
C GLY A 14 10.03 -13.96 7.73
N TYR A 15 10.97 -13.12 8.19
CA TYR A 15 11.15 -11.78 7.63
C TYR A 15 11.53 -11.81 6.14
N LYS A 16 12.40 -12.75 5.75
CA LYS A 16 12.79 -12.97 4.34
C LYS A 16 11.63 -13.40 3.46
N ALA A 17 10.68 -14.18 3.98
CA ALA A 17 9.48 -14.58 3.24
C ALA A 17 8.61 -13.36 2.88
N ILE A 18 8.44 -12.42 3.82
CA ILE A 18 7.68 -11.19 3.58
C ILE A 18 8.41 -10.27 2.59
N LEU A 19 9.74 -10.16 2.70
CA LEU A 19 10.56 -9.50 1.67
C LEU A 19 10.44 -10.16 0.29
N GLY A 20 10.14 -11.46 0.24
CA GLY A 20 9.87 -12.18 -1.00
C GLY A 20 8.63 -11.65 -1.72
N LEU A 21 7.56 -11.34 -0.98
CA LEU A 21 6.37 -10.69 -1.53
C LEU A 21 6.72 -9.32 -2.12
N GLU A 22 7.48 -8.51 -1.38
CA GLU A 22 7.92 -7.19 -1.85
C GLU A 22 8.72 -7.29 -3.15
N LYS A 23 9.69 -8.22 -3.22
CA LYS A 23 10.49 -8.45 -4.44
C LYS A 23 9.63 -8.90 -5.62
N PHE A 24 8.64 -9.76 -5.37
CA PHE A 24 7.68 -10.14 -6.40
C PHE A 24 6.94 -8.92 -6.92
N ILE A 25 6.33 -8.11 -6.04
CA ILE A 25 5.63 -6.87 -6.44
C ILE A 25 6.54 -5.93 -7.21
N GLU A 26 7.80 -5.77 -6.79
CA GLU A 26 8.73 -4.92 -7.53
C GLU A 26 9.07 -5.44 -8.93
N SER A 27 9.03 -6.75 -9.15
CA SER A 27 9.21 -7.36 -10.48
C SER A 27 7.96 -7.30 -11.38
N THR A 28 6.81 -6.86 -10.86
CA THR A 28 5.57 -6.78 -11.64
C THR A 28 5.52 -5.54 -12.54
N PRO A 29 4.66 -5.55 -13.59
CA PRO A 29 4.35 -4.37 -14.40
C PRO A 29 3.62 -3.23 -13.67
N LEU A 30 3.23 -3.39 -12.39
CA LEU A 30 2.63 -2.30 -11.62
C LEU A 30 3.53 -1.07 -11.70
N THR A 31 2.95 0.05 -12.14
CA THR A 31 3.69 1.31 -12.24
C THR A 31 4.20 1.72 -10.87
N ARG A 32 5.30 2.48 -10.87
CA ARG A 32 5.85 3.02 -9.62
C ARG A 32 4.80 3.85 -8.86
N THR A 33 4.08 4.70 -9.59
CA THR A 33 2.97 5.50 -9.05
C THR A 33 1.93 4.63 -8.35
N HIS A 34 1.43 3.56 -8.98
CA HIS A 34 0.39 2.72 -8.35
C HIS A 34 0.90 2.01 -7.09
N LYS A 35 2.14 1.50 -7.11
CA LYS A 35 2.76 0.94 -5.90
C LYS A 35 2.82 1.97 -4.78
N ASP A 36 3.26 3.19 -5.07
CA ASP A 36 3.40 4.26 -4.10
C ASP A 36 2.03 4.72 -3.54
N LEU A 37 1.01 4.90 -4.39
CA LEU A 37 -0.34 5.27 -3.96
C LEU A 37 -0.96 4.20 -3.04
N ILE A 38 -0.86 2.91 -3.41
CA ILE A 38 -1.32 1.78 -2.60
C ILE A 38 -0.61 1.80 -1.24
N LYS A 39 0.73 1.88 -1.27
CA LYS A 39 1.59 1.82 -0.07
C LYS A 39 1.27 2.96 0.90
N ILE A 40 1.11 4.18 0.39
CA ILE A 40 0.80 5.35 1.21
C ILE A 40 -0.63 5.25 1.76
N ARG A 41 -1.63 4.97 0.92
CA ARG A 41 -3.05 5.00 1.34
C ARG A 41 -3.36 3.92 2.38
N ALA A 42 -2.90 2.69 2.17
CA ALA A 42 -3.07 1.62 3.15
C ALA A 42 -2.38 1.96 4.49
N SER A 43 -1.18 2.55 4.43
CA SER A 43 -0.44 2.97 5.63
C SER A 43 -1.12 4.09 6.40
N GLN A 44 -1.75 5.05 5.70
CA GLN A 44 -2.57 6.11 6.30
C GLN A 44 -3.76 5.52 7.07
N ILE A 45 -4.48 4.56 6.47
CA ILE A 45 -5.64 3.91 7.10
C ILE A 45 -5.22 3.10 8.33
N ASN A 46 -4.14 2.33 8.22
CA ASN A 46 -3.63 1.51 9.32
C ASN A 46 -2.93 2.33 10.42
N GLY A 47 -2.53 3.58 10.15
CA GLY A 47 -1.80 4.42 11.10
C GLY A 47 -0.32 4.01 11.30
N CYS A 48 0.33 3.42 10.27
CA CYS A 48 1.76 3.08 10.35
C CYS A 48 2.64 4.31 10.04
N ALA A 49 3.01 5.09 11.06
CA ALA A 49 3.84 6.29 10.88
C ALA A 49 5.17 6.01 10.14
N PHE A 50 5.86 4.91 10.49
CA PHE A 50 7.09 4.49 9.80
C PHE A 50 6.88 4.26 8.30
N CYS A 51 5.80 3.55 7.96
CA CYS A 51 5.48 3.22 6.57
C CYS A 51 5.07 4.47 5.78
N ILE A 52 4.31 5.39 6.40
CA ILE A 52 3.94 6.68 5.78
C ILE A 52 5.19 7.49 5.47
N ASP A 53 6.10 7.64 6.43
CA ASP A 53 7.35 8.38 6.24
C ASP A 53 8.20 7.79 5.09
N MET A 54 8.43 6.48 5.15
CA MET A 54 9.24 5.77 4.16
C MET A 54 8.65 5.91 2.74
N HIS A 55 7.37 5.61 2.57
CA HIS A 55 6.76 5.56 1.24
C HIS A 55 6.48 6.94 0.66
N THR A 56 6.24 7.97 1.48
CA THR A 56 6.15 9.35 0.97
C THR A 56 7.52 9.90 0.57
N LYS A 57 8.61 9.57 1.28
CA LYS A 57 9.99 9.87 0.84
C LYS A 57 10.35 9.15 -0.45
N GLU A 58 9.90 7.91 -0.63
CA GLU A 58 10.09 7.13 -1.87
C GLU A 58 9.30 7.71 -3.05
N ALA A 59 8.02 7.99 -2.87
CA ALA A 59 7.15 8.54 -3.91
C ALA A 59 7.67 9.88 -4.44
N ARG A 60 8.11 10.77 -3.54
CA ARG A 60 8.70 12.06 -3.93
C ARG A 60 9.98 11.89 -4.75
N ARG A 61 10.85 10.95 -4.36
CA ARG A 61 12.05 10.61 -5.14
C ARG A 61 11.72 10.04 -6.52
N ALA A 62 10.57 9.40 -6.66
CA ALA A 62 10.06 8.87 -7.92
C ALA A 62 9.27 9.88 -8.76
N GLY A 63 9.11 11.13 -8.30
CA GLY A 63 8.43 12.20 -9.03
C GLY A 63 6.95 12.39 -8.71
N GLU A 64 6.42 11.71 -7.69
CA GLU A 64 5.08 11.99 -7.19
C GLU A 64 5.03 13.37 -6.50
N THR A 65 3.88 14.04 -6.60
CA THR A 65 3.75 15.43 -6.14
C THR A 65 3.22 15.52 -4.72
N GLU A 66 3.66 16.55 -3.98
CA GLU A 66 3.10 16.87 -2.66
C GLU A 66 1.58 17.03 -2.71
N GLN A 67 1.06 17.67 -3.77
CA GLN A 67 -0.39 17.86 -3.98
C GLN A 67 -1.13 16.52 -3.98
N ARG A 68 -0.67 15.54 -4.76
CA ARG A 68 -1.31 14.22 -4.84
C ARG A 68 -1.12 13.41 -3.55
N ILE A 69 0.07 13.45 -2.94
CA ILE A 69 0.34 12.77 -1.65
C ILE A 69 -0.60 13.29 -0.56
N TYR A 70 -0.77 14.61 -0.44
CA TYR A 70 -1.68 15.19 0.55
C TYR A 70 -3.14 14.91 0.23
N ALA A 71 -3.52 14.91 -1.05
CA ALA A 71 -4.89 14.63 -1.49
C ALA A 71 -5.31 13.16 -1.33
N LEU A 72 -4.38 12.22 -1.08
CA LEU A 72 -4.70 10.79 -0.95
C LEU A 72 -5.73 10.48 0.13
N ASN A 73 -5.80 11.25 1.22
CA ASN A 73 -6.81 11.03 2.25
C ASN A 73 -8.24 11.46 1.83
N ALA A 74 -8.35 12.27 0.78
CA ALA A 74 -9.59 12.85 0.25
C ALA A 74 -9.71 12.61 -1.27
N TRP A 75 -9.13 11.51 -1.76
CA TRP A 75 -8.95 11.25 -3.19
C TRP A 75 -10.25 11.22 -4.00
N ARG A 76 -11.38 10.88 -3.36
CA ARG A 76 -12.71 10.81 -4.01
C ARG A 76 -13.18 12.16 -4.54
N ASP A 77 -12.82 13.24 -3.86
CA ASP A 77 -13.19 14.61 -4.25
C ASP A 77 -12.05 15.35 -4.96
N ALA A 78 -10.89 14.70 -5.13
CA ALA A 78 -9.74 15.27 -5.80
C ALA A 78 -9.74 14.95 -7.31
N PRO A 79 -9.51 15.94 -8.20
CA PRO A 79 -9.50 15.72 -9.65
C PRO A 79 -8.15 15.20 -10.18
N PHE A 80 -7.17 14.95 -9.30
CA PHE A 80 -5.80 14.66 -9.69
C PHE A 80 -5.55 13.19 -10.04
N PHE A 81 -6.51 12.30 -9.75
CA PHE A 81 -6.36 10.86 -9.90
C PHE A 81 -7.12 10.36 -11.13
N THR A 82 -6.47 9.51 -11.93
CA THR A 82 -7.07 8.88 -13.11
C THR A 82 -8.16 7.88 -12.71
N GLU A 83 -8.96 7.42 -13.68
CA GLU A 83 -9.97 6.38 -13.41
C GLU A 83 -9.31 5.08 -12.90
N GLU A 84 -8.17 4.69 -13.48
CA GLU A 84 -7.38 3.53 -13.04
C GLU A 84 -6.92 3.71 -11.59
N GLU A 85 -6.36 4.88 -11.24
CA GLU A 85 -5.89 5.17 -9.88
C GLU A 85 -7.04 5.19 -8.88
N ARG A 86 -8.21 5.72 -9.26
CA ARG A 86 -9.41 5.76 -8.41
C ARG A 86 -9.93 4.35 -8.12
N ALA A 87 -9.93 3.45 -9.12
CA ALA A 87 -10.30 2.06 -8.91
C ALA A 87 -9.32 1.33 -7.98
N ILE A 88 -8.02 1.55 -8.16
CA ILE A 88 -6.96 1.02 -7.29
C ILE A 88 -7.10 1.54 -5.86
N LEU A 89 -7.36 2.84 -5.68
CA LEU A 89 -7.54 3.46 -4.37
C LEU A 89 -8.79 2.92 -3.67
N ALA A 90 -9.93 2.81 -4.36
CA ALA A 90 -11.14 2.21 -3.82
C ALA A 90 -10.89 0.78 -3.31
N LEU A 91 -10.26 -0.06 -4.14
CA LEU A 91 -9.92 -1.43 -3.77
C LEU A 91 -8.91 -1.47 -2.61
N THR A 92 -7.95 -0.54 -2.57
CA THR A 92 -6.99 -0.41 -1.47
C THR A 92 -7.69 -0.14 -0.14
N GLU A 93 -8.69 0.75 -0.11
CA GLU A 93 -9.45 1.07 1.09
C GLU A 93 -10.22 -0.14 1.61
N GLU A 94 -11.00 -0.81 0.75
CA GLU A 94 -11.83 -1.95 1.15
C GLU A 94 -11.02 -3.18 1.56
N VAL A 95 -9.94 -3.50 0.83
CA VAL A 95 -9.05 -4.62 1.19
C VAL A 95 -8.28 -4.30 2.49
N THR A 96 -7.96 -3.04 2.76
CA THR A 96 -7.34 -2.66 4.04
C THR A 96 -8.35 -2.76 5.20
N LEU A 97 -9.60 -2.36 4.98
CA LEU A 97 -10.71 -2.44 5.93
C LEU A 97 -11.49 -3.76 5.82
N ILE A 98 -10.76 -4.88 5.66
CA ILE A 98 -11.31 -6.18 5.24
C ILE A 98 -12.47 -6.72 6.09
N SER A 99 -12.62 -6.27 7.34
CA SER A 99 -13.77 -6.62 8.19
C SER A 99 -15.12 -6.19 7.60
N ASN A 100 -15.11 -5.22 6.69
CA ASN A 100 -16.30 -4.74 5.97
C ASN A 100 -16.52 -5.47 4.63
N HIS A 101 -15.66 -6.45 4.31
CA HIS A 101 -15.57 -7.10 3.01
C HIS A 101 -15.21 -6.16 1.85
N VAL A 102 -14.94 -6.73 0.69
CA VAL A 102 -14.82 -6.01 -0.58
C VAL A 102 -16.17 -6.09 -1.26
N SER A 103 -16.72 -4.95 -1.69
CA SER A 103 -18.00 -4.89 -2.38
C SER A 103 -17.86 -5.39 -3.82
N ASP A 104 -18.93 -6.01 -4.34
CA ASP A 104 -18.98 -6.43 -5.75
C ASP A 104 -18.80 -5.23 -6.70
N GLU A 105 -19.32 -4.06 -6.33
CA GLU A 105 -19.18 -2.82 -7.10
C GLU A 105 -17.71 -2.37 -7.21
N THR A 106 -16.99 -2.28 -6.09
CA THR A 106 -15.58 -1.90 -6.10
C THR A 106 -14.73 -2.91 -6.87
N TYR A 107 -14.99 -4.21 -6.69
CA TYR A 107 -14.28 -5.25 -7.44
C TYR A 107 -14.57 -5.17 -8.94
N ALA A 108 -15.84 -5.07 -9.33
CA ALA A 108 -16.25 -4.99 -10.73
C ALA A 108 -15.66 -3.76 -11.41
N LYS A 109 -15.64 -2.60 -10.73
CA LYS A 109 -15.05 -1.38 -11.28
C LYS A 109 -13.54 -1.50 -11.49
N ALA A 110 -12.84 -2.16 -10.57
CA ALA A 110 -11.41 -2.45 -10.75
C ALA A 110 -11.18 -3.44 -11.91
N ALA A 111 -12.00 -4.49 -12.03
CA ALA A 111 -11.90 -5.46 -13.12
C ALA A 111 -12.26 -4.88 -14.50
N GLU A 112 -13.08 -3.83 -14.56
CA GLU A 112 -13.40 -3.13 -15.82
C GLU A 112 -12.20 -2.38 -16.40
N VAL A 113 -11.38 -1.76 -15.54
CA VAL A 113 -10.29 -0.87 -15.95
C VAL A 113 -8.91 -1.50 -15.86
N LEU A 114 -8.78 -2.65 -15.18
CA LEU A 114 -7.53 -3.38 -15.02
C LEU A 114 -7.60 -4.75 -15.70
N THR A 115 -6.48 -5.18 -16.28
CA THR A 115 -6.36 -6.58 -16.71
C THR A 115 -6.33 -7.53 -15.50
N ASP A 116 -6.80 -8.76 -15.66
CA ASP A 116 -6.83 -9.78 -14.59
C ASP A 116 -5.48 -9.92 -13.86
N THR A 117 -4.38 -10.01 -14.62
CA THR A 117 -3.04 -10.12 -14.06
C THR A 117 -2.66 -8.88 -13.24
N TYR A 118 -3.01 -7.70 -13.72
CA TYR A 118 -2.69 -6.45 -13.04
C TYR A 118 -3.55 -6.25 -11.79
N LEU A 119 -4.84 -6.58 -11.85
CA LEU A 119 -5.74 -6.59 -10.69
C LEU A 119 -5.21 -7.54 -9.60
N ALA A 120 -4.79 -8.75 -9.97
CA ALA A 120 -4.19 -9.70 -9.03
C ALA A 120 -2.92 -9.12 -8.37
N GLN A 121 -2.08 -8.40 -9.13
CA GLN A 121 -0.89 -7.72 -8.61
C GLN A 121 -1.25 -6.56 -7.68
N VAL A 122 -2.29 -5.77 -7.99
CA VAL A 122 -2.82 -4.74 -7.09
C VAL A 122 -3.25 -5.35 -5.77
N ILE A 123 -4.03 -6.43 -5.79
CA ILE A 123 -4.48 -7.13 -4.57
C ILE A 123 -3.27 -7.61 -3.75
N LEU A 124 -2.30 -8.26 -4.39
CA LEU A 124 -1.08 -8.72 -3.72
C LEU A 124 -0.25 -7.56 -3.17
N SER A 125 -0.19 -6.41 -3.85
CA SER A 125 0.47 -5.20 -3.37
C SER A 125 -0.20 -4.67 -2.10
N ILE A 126 -1.55 -4.60 -2.10
CA ILE A 126 -2.33 -4.16 -0.93
C ILE A 126 -2.11 -5.10 0.27
N ILE A 127 -2.11 -6.42 0.04
CA ILE A 127 -1.83 -7.42 1.09
C ILE A 127 -0.41 -7.24 1.63
N THR A 128 0.56 -7.03 0.75
CA THR A 128 1.98 -6.87 1.11
C THR A 128 2.18 -5.66 2.02
N ILE A 129 1.65 -4.48 1.66
CA ILE A 129 1.74 -3.31 2.54
C ILE A 129 0.97 -3.50 3.85
N ASN A 130 -0.17 -4.19 3.82
CA ASN A 130 -0.93 -4.50 5.03
C ASN A 130 -0.14 -5.41 6.00
N ALA A 131 0.68 -6.33 5.49
CA ALA A 131 1.60 -7.12 6.30
C ALA A 131 2.71 -6.24 6.91
N TRP A 132 3.31 -5.35 6.11
CA TRP A 132 4.32 -4.41 6.59
C TRP A 132 3.80 -3.44 7.65
N ASN A 133 2.59 -2.90 7.47
CA ASN A 133 1.95 -2.04 8.46
C ASN A 133 1.76 -2.77 9.79
N ARG A 134 1.30 -4.03 9.76
CA ARG A 134 1.13 -4.86 10.96
C ARG A 134 2.47 -5.08 11.66
N ILE A 135 3.55 -5.34 10.92
CA ILE A 135 4.90 -5.42 11.49
C ILE A 135 5.30 -4.10 12.13
N GLY A 136 5.23 -2.99 11.38
CA GLY A 136 5.69 -1.68 11.85
C GLY A 136 4.96 -1.22 13.12
N ILE A 137 3.64 -1.39 13.16
CA ILE A 137 2.82 -0.99 14.31
C ILE A 137 3.09 -1.90 15.51
N THR A 138 3.05 -3.23 15.33
CA THR A 138 3.19 -4.18 16.44
C THR A 138 4.58 -4.16 17.07
N THR A 139 5.61 -3.84 16.28
CA THR A 139 7.02 -3.75 16.74
C THR A 139 7.44 -2.34 17.18
N LEU A 140 6.55 -1.34 17.08
CA LEU A 140 6.85 0.08 17.35
C LEU A 140 8.05 0.60 16.54
N LEU A 141 8.07 0.33 15.23
CA LEU A 141 9.02 0.99 14.33
C LEU A 141 8.70 2.49 14.30
N ILE A 142 9.73 3.31 14.49
CA ILE A 142 9.63 4.77 14.54
C ILE A 142 10.26 5.33 13.26
N PRO A 143 9.62 6.31 12.59
CA PRO A 143 10.23 7.04 11.48
C PRO A 143 11.63 7.58 11.81
N ALA A 144 12.47 7.71 10.78
CA ALA A 144 13.80 8.32 10.89
C ALA A 144 13.77 9.82 10.56
#